data_AF-A0A8H6XYY8-F1
#
_entry.id   AF-A0A8H6XYY8-F1
#
_cell.length_a   1.000
_cell.length_b   1.000
_cell.length_c   1.000
_cell.angle_alpha   90.00
_cell.angle_beta   90.00
_cell.angle_gamma   90.00
#
_symmetry.space_group_name_H-M   'P 1'
#
loop_
_entity.id
_entity.type
_entity.pdbx_description
1 polymer ?
#
loop_
_entity_poly.entity_id
_entity_poly.type
_entity_poly.pdbx_seq_one_letter_code
_entity_poly.pdbx_strand_id
1 'polypeptide(L)'
;MSLSESRFTNRLNTNYVPSDSEILEIRSLLVGPAEELARIDARIEELESALAQLREERASLKEPIDAHKALISPMRFIPNDVLLEIFSSCLPLEHNALIDPTEAPLLLGRISQHWRSVAYSAPMLWSSIHIPSLSYRFTSSQIVLELERIVEAWLARSASCPLSVSFHDVSNDVGDPDFNPETSPFEQHPLVLQLVAVSQRLRSLTLVGGAKLLRPLLLLSQEDVPLLKKIRVETGLYRPWQLPSTNILQTPTLEELTFITRYIDPLSLSLPWSQLTSLHVECDDLDFNGARDVLRKCPNLEQCEIRVVDSSNYSGLTGSLPPTILPLLHTLAFTGDLSFIEKWTSNLVAPNLRYLKIGYITPDRGDDQGTQVST
;
A
#
# COMPACT_ATOMS: atom_id res chain seq x y z
N MET A 1 -42.77 48.39 -22.86
CA MET A 1 -41.91 49.55 -22.52
C MET A 1 -40.78 49.05 -21.64
N SER A 2 -39.54 49.22 -22.10
CA SER A 2 -38.35 48.93 -21.31
C SER A 2 -38.31 49.86 -20.08
N LEU A 3 -37.85 49.37 -18.93
CA LEU A 3 -37.66 50.15 -17.68
C LEU A 3 -36.87 51.46 -17.91
N SER A 4 -36.13 51.57 -19.01
CA SER A 4 -35.39 52.76 -19.43
C SER A 4 -36.23 53.98 -19.85
N GLU A 5 -37.56 53.88 -19.96
CA GLU A 5 -38.42 54.98 -20.43
C GLU A 5 -39.35 55.57 -19.34
N SER A 6 -39.31 55.05 -18.11
CA SER A 6 -40.17 55.56 -17.04
C SER A 6 -39.59 56.82 -16.39
N ARG A 7 -40.42 57.84 -16.15
CA ARG A 7 -40.01 59.04 -15.37
C ARG A 7 -39.58 58.71 -13.93
N PHE A 8 -39.88 57.51 -13.45
CA PHE A 8 -39.51 57.01 -12.13
C PHE A 8 -38.14 56.31 -12.10
N THR A 9 -37.46 56.12 -13.24
CA THR A 9 -36.20 55.38 -13.35
C THR A 9 -35.12 55.88 -12.39
N ASN A 10 -34.94 57.19 -12.29
CA ASN A 10 -33.95 57.82 -11.39
C ASN A 10 -34.29 57.73 -9.89
N ARG A 11 -35.48 57.22 -9.56
CA ARG A 11 -35.99 57.06 -8.19
C ARG A 11 -36.03 55.60 -7.75
N LEU A 12 -35.82 54.64 -8.66
CA LEU A 12 -35.73 53.22 -8.35
C LEU A 12 -34.51 52.97 -7.43
N ASN A 13 -34.63 52.02 -6.49
CA ASN A 13 -33.59 51.70 -5.49
C ASN A 13 -33.19 52.85 -4.55
N THR A 14 -34.10 53.81 -4.31
CA THR A 14 -33.92 54.89 -3.34
C THR A 14 -34.97 54.82 -2.23
N ASN A 15 -34.79 55.57 -1.14
CA ASN A 15 -35.81 55.72 -0.09
C ASN A 15 -36.92 56.74 -0.45
N TYR A 16 -37.09 57.06 -1.73
CA TYR A 16 -38.11 58.01 -2.19
C TYR A 16 -39.53 57.49 -1.92
N VAL A 17 -40.40 58.32 -1.36
CA VAL A 17 -41.81 57.99 -1.09
C VAL A 17 -42.70 58.69 -2.13
N PRO A 18 -43.39 57.95 -3.03
CA PRO A 18 -44.27 58.56 -4.03
C PRO A 18 -45.51 59.20 -3.41
N SER A 19 -46.02 60.26 -4.03
CA SER A 19 -47.33 60.84 -3.68
C SER A 19 -48.50 59.97 -4.17
N ASP A 20 -49.72 60.20 -3.68
CA ASP A 20 -50.90 59.42 -4.06
C ASP A 20 -51.16 59.39 -5.59
N SER A 21 -50.89 60.51 -6.28
CA SER A 21 -51.01 60.59 -7.74
C SER A 21 -49.92 59.81 -8.46
N GLU A 22 -48.68 59.83 -7.94
CA GLU A 22 -47.56 59.05 -8.47
C GLU A 22 -47.79 57.55 -8.25
N ILE A 23 -48.40 57.14 -7.14
CA ILE A 23 -48.79 55.74 -6.89
C ILE A 23 -49.77 55.24 -7.96
N LEU A 24 -50.76 56.04 -8.35
CA LEU A 24 -51.72 55.68 -9.39
C LEU A 24 -51.04 55.55 -10.77
N GLU A 25 -50.13 56.48 -11.10
CA GLU A 25 -49.35 56.44 -12.33
C GLU A 25 -48.45 55.19 -12.40
N ILE A 26 -47.74 54.86 -11.31
CA ILE A 26 -46.91 53.66 -11.19
C ILE A 26 -47.76 52.39 -11.36
N ARG A 27 -48.92 52.31 -10.69
CA ARG A 27 -49.83 51.16 -10.84
C ARG A 27 -50.26 50.97 -12.28
N SER A 28 -50.60 52.05 -12.98
CA SER A 28 -50.98 51.98 -14.39
C SER A 28 -49.82 51.53 -15.29
N LEU A 29 -48.59 51.96 -15.02
CA LEU A 29 -47.40 51.56 -15.77
C LEU A 29 -47.05 50.07 -15.58
N LEU A 30 -47.40 49.50 -14.43
CA LEU A 30 -47.11 48.10 -14.09
C LEU A 30 -48.08 47.08 -14.71
N VAL A 31 -49.26 47.50 -15.18
CA VAL A 31 -50.28 46.58 -15.72
C VAL A 31 -49.73 45.75 -16.88
N GLY A 32 -49.19 46.39 -17.92
CA GLY A 32 -48.66 45.70 -19.10
C GLY A 32 -47.48 44.76 -18.80
N PRO A 33 -46.43 45.21 -18.09
CA PRO A 33 -45.34 44.33 -17.66
C PRO A 33 -45.79 43.18 -16.76
N ALA A 34 -46.78 43.38 -15.89
CA ALA A 34 -47.32 42.32 -15.04
C ALA A 34 -48.10 41.27 -15.84
N GLU A 35 -48.90 41.69 -16.83
CA GLU A 35 -49.59 40.77 -17.75
C GLU A 35 -48.61 39.96 -18.60
N GLU A 36 -47.56 40.61 -19.11
CA GLU A 36 -46.51 39.95 -19.88
C GLU A 36 -45.71 38.96 -19.02
N LEU A 37 -45.36 39.34 -17.79
CA LEU A 37 -44.70 38.45 -16.84
C LEU A 37 -45.57 37.23 -16.53
N ALA A 38 -46.86 37.44 -16.23
CA ALA A 38 -47.80 36.35 -15.98
C ALA A 38 -47.94 35.40 -17.17
N ARG A 39 -47.87 35.93 -18.41
CA ARG A 39 -47.87 35.10 -19.63
C ARG A 39 -46.59 34.26 -19.76
N ILE A 40 -45.42 34.84 -19.45
CA ILE A 40 -44.15 34.12 -19.47
C ILE A 40 -44.14 33.05 -18.39
N ASP A 41 -44.57 33.36 -17.17
CA ASP A 41 -44.65 32.41 -16.06
C ASP A 41 -45.56 31.22 -16.40
N ALA A 42 -46.74 31.47 -16.97
CA ALA A 42 -47.62 30.41 -17.45
C ALA A 42 -46.96 29.53 -18.52
N ARG A 43 -46.16 30.14 -19.42
CA ARG A 43 -45.43 29.38 -20.44
C ARG A 43 -44.27 28.56 -19.84
N ILE A 44 -43.62 29.07 -18.79
CA ILE A 44 -42.62 28.32 -18.03
C ILE A 44 -43.28 27.10 -17.39
N GLU A 45 -44.40 27.27 -16.68
CA GLU A 45 -45.12 26.17 -16.05
C GLU A 45 -45.57 25.10 -17.07
N GLU A 46 -46.08 25.53 -18.22
CA GLU A 46 -46.47 24.61 -19.31
C GLU A 46 -45.26 23.80 -19.84
N LEU A 47 -44.13 24.47 -20.08
CA LEU A 47 -42.91 23.82 -20.57
C LEU A 47 -42.28 22.90 -19.52
N GLU A 48 -42.33 23.27 -18.24
CA GLU A 48 -41.87 22.43 -17.15
C GLU A 48 -42.72 21.16 -17.03
N SER A 49 -44.04 21.28 -17.16
CA SER A 49 -44.96 20.14 -17.21
C SER A 49 -44.68 19.22 -18.41
N ALA A 50 -44.52 19.79 -19.60
CA ALA A 50 -44.17 19.04 -20.80
C ALA A 50 -42.80 18.34 -20.68
N LEU A 51 -41.81 19.00 -20.08
CA LEU A 51 -40.49 18.42 -19.83
C LEU A 51 -40.56 17.27 -18.82
N ALA A 52 -41.39 17.38 -17.78
CA ALA A 52 -41.61 16.32 -16.82
C ALA A 52 -42.21 15.07 -17.50
N GLN A 53 -43.22 15.24 -18.34
CA GLN A 53 -43.82 14.15 -19.12
C GLN A 53 -42.80 13.48 -20.05
N LEU A 54 -42.04 14.26 -20.82
CA LEU A 54 -41.00 13.72 -21.70
C LEU A 54 -39.88 12.99 -20.94
N ARG A 55 -39.55 13.42 -19.71
CA ARG A 55 -38.59 12.71 -18.86
C ARG A 55 -39.12 11.36 -18.39
N GLU A 56 -40.40 11.28 -18.07
CA GLU A 56 -41.07 10.02 -17.71
C GLU A 56 -41.16 9.07 -18.91
N GLU A 57 -41.58 9.55 -20.08
CA GLU A 57 -41.57 8.78 -21.33
C GLU A 57 -40.17 8.31 -21.71
N ARG A 58 -39.16 9.17 -21.56
CA ARG A 58 -37.76 8.78 -21.77
C ARG A 58 -37.33 7.70 -20.79
N ALA A 59 -37.70 7.80 -19.52
CA ALA A 59 -37.35 6.80 -18.50
C ALA A 59 -37.99 5.44 -18.81
N SER A 60 -39.28 5.43 -19.17
CA SER A 60 -40.03 4.20 -19.49
C SER A 60 -39.51 3.48 -20.73
N LEU A 61 -38.96 4.22 -21.71
CA LEU A 61 -38.30 3.64 -22.88
C LEU A 61 -36.84 3.26 -22.61
N LYS A 62 -36.11 4.05 -21.83
CA LYS A 62 -34.69 3.84 -21.56
C LYS A 62 -34.44 2.57 -20.74
N GLU A 63 -35.26 2.30 -19.73
CA GLU A 63 -35.12 1.12 -18.87
C GLU A 63 -35.13 -0.21 -19.67
N PRO A 64 -36.15 -0.52 -20.51
CA PRO A 64 -36.15 -1.75 -21.28
C PRO A 64 -35.02 -1.76 -22.33
N ILE A 65 -34.68 -0.64 -22.95
CA ILE A 65 -33.56 -0.57 -23.90
C ILE A 65 -32.24 -0.94 -23.22
N ASP A 66 -31.95 -0.33 -22.06
CA ASP A 66 -30.71 -0.59 -21.32
C ASP A 66 -30.67 -2.03 -20.79
N ALA A 67 -31.81 -2.58 -20.34
CA ALA A 67 -31.91 -3.98 -19.93
C ALA A 67 -31.59 -4.95 -21.09
N HIS A 68 -32.17 -4.75 -22.27
CA HIS A 68 -31.91 -5.60 -23.44
C HIS A 68 -30.47 -5.44 -23.97
N LYS A 69 -29.94 -4.20 -23.99
CA LYS A 69 -28.52 -3.96 -24.30
C LYS A 69 -27.59 -4.68 -23.34
N ALA A 70 -27.94 -4.70 -22.05
CA ALA A 70 -27.17 -5.45 -21.06
C ALA A 70 -27.22 -6.96 -21.31
N LEU A 71 -28.37 -7.52 -21.74
CA LEU A 71 -28.52 -8.95 -22.09
C LEU A 71 -27.61 -9.36 -23.25
N ILE A 72 -27.48 -8.51 -24.27
CA ILE A 72 -26.65 -8.78 -25.45
C ILE A 72 -25.23 -8.22 -25.34
N SER A 73 -24.85 -7.74 -24.14
CA SER A 73 -23.51 -7.19 -23.92
C SER A 73 -22.44 -8.27 -24.19
N PRO A 74 -21.40 -7.98 -24.99
CA PRO A 74 -20.30 -8.91 -25.25
C PRO A 74 -19.68 -9.49 -23.97
N MET A 75 -19.68 -8.71 -22.89
CA MET A 75 -19.15 -9.10 -21.57
C MET A 75 -19.86 -10.31 -20.96
N ARG A 76 -21.09 -10.63 -21.38
CA ARG A 76 -21.81 -11.84 -20.92
C ARG A 76 -21.42 -13.10 -21.67
N PHE A 77 -20.76 -12.96 -22.81
CA PHE A 77 -20.34 -14.07 -23.67
C PHE A 77 -18.86 -14.39 -23.53
N ILE A 78 -18.12 -13.64 -22.71
CA ILE A 78 -16.71 -13.93 -22.44
C ILE A 78 -16.63 -15.24 -21.65
N PRO A 79 -15.93 -16.26 -22.17
CA PRO A 79 -15.70 -17.50 -21.44
C PRO A 79 -14.98 -17.26 -20.10
N ASN A 80 -15.24 -18.13 -19.11
CA ASN A 80 -14.70 -17.97 -17.77
C ASN A 80 -13.16 -17.98 -17.74
N ASP A 81 -12.52 -18.80 -18.56
CA ASP A 81 -11.06 -18.85 -18.71
C ASP A 81 -10.48 -17.52 -19.20
N VAL A 82 -11.12 -16.89 -20.18
CA VAL A 82 -10.73 -15.55 -20.65
C VAL A 82 -10.95 -14.49 -19.56
N LEU A 83 -12.05 -14.57 -18.81
CA LEU A 83 -12.27 -13.69 -17.65
C LEU A 83 -11.19 -13.87 -16.58
N LEU A 84 -10.77 -15.10 -16.29
CA LEU A 84 -9.73 -15.38 -15.30
C LEU A 84 -8.37 -14.83 -15.73
N GLU A 85 -8.04 -14.88 -17.02
CA GLU A 85 -6.83 -14.26 -17.57
C GLU A 85 -6.86 -12.73 -17.41
N ILE A 86 -8.01 -12.11 -17.72
CA ILE A 86 -8.22 -10.68 -17.50
C ILE A 86 -8.09 -10.35 -16.01
N PHE A 87 -8.72 -11.13 -15.13
CA PHE A 87 -8.72 -10.90 -13.68
C PHE A 87 -7.30 -11.01 -13.10
N SER A 88 -6.54 -12.00 -13.54
CA SER A 88 -5.14 -12.18 -13.15
C SER A 88 -4.28 -10.99 -13.59
N SER A 89 -4.55 -10.44 -14.77
CA SER A 89 -3.90 -9.23 -15.29
C SER A 89 -4.31 -7.95 -14.56
N CYS A 90 -5.40 -7.97 -13.79
CA CYS A 90 -5.84 -6.83 -12.97
C CYS A 90 -5.26 -6.84 -11.55
N LEU A 91 -4.58 -7.91 -11.13
CA LEU A 91 -3.96 -7.97 -9.82
C LEU A 91 -2.78 -6.98 -9.72
N PRO A 92 -2.51 -6.42 -8.53
CA PRO A 92 -1.36 -5.54 -8.34
C PRO A 92 -0.05 -6.30 -8.60
N LEU A 93 0.86 -5.64 -9.32
CA LEU A 93 2.16 -6.21 -9.71
C LEU A 93 3.26 -5.89 -8.69
N GLU A 94 3.18 -4.72 -8.06
CA GLU A 94 4.25 -4.17 -7.22
C GLU A 94 4.04 -4.42 -5.72
N HIS A 95 2.81 -4.79 -5.31
CA HIS A 95 2.44 -5.02 -3.92
C HIS A 95 1.45 -6.18 -3.78
N ASN A 96 1.32 -6.71 -2.56
CA ASN A 96 0.27 -7.67 -2.24
C ASN A 96 -1.10 -6.98 -2.23
N ALA A 97 -2.13 -7.66 -2.74
CA ALA A 97 -3.48 -7.11 -2.85
C ALA A 97 -4.01 -6.49 -1.54
N LEU A 98 -4.47 -5.26 -1.64
CA LEU A 98 -5.05 -4.51 -0.53
C LEU A 98 -6.47 -5.01 -0.22
N ILE A 99 -6.86 -4.91 1.04
CA ILE A 99 -8.25 -5.06 1.46
C ILE A 99 -8.99 -3.75 1.13
N ASP A 100 -9.10 -3.44 -0.16
CA ASP A 100 -9.71 -2.22 -0.68
C ASP A 100 -10.77 -2.59 -1.74
N PRO A 101 -12.01 -2.11 -1.62
CA PRO A 101 -13.07 -2.42 -2.57
C PRO A 101 -12.89 -1.76 -3.95
N THR A 102 -11.84 -0.96 -4.13
CA THR A 102 -11.42 -0.32 -5.39
C THR A 102 -10.23 -1.03 -6.06
N GLU A 103 -9.65 -2.07 -5.43
CA GLU A 103 -8.54 -2.86 -5.96
C GLU A 103 -8.97 -4.32 -6.23
N ALA A 104 -8.35 -4.98 -7.20
CA ALA A 104 -8.54 -6.41 -7.43
C ALA A 104 -7.90 -7.23 -6.29
N PRO A 105 -8.48 -8.39 -5.89
CA PRO A 105 -9.62 -9.06 -6.51
C PRO A 105 -11.00 -8.53 -6.08
N LEU A 106 -11.11 -7.69 -5.05
CA LEU A 106 -12.39 -7.24 -4.50
C LEU A 106 -13.22 -6.42 -5.50
N LEU A 107 -12.56 -5.52 -6.24
CA LEU A 107 -13.18 -4.71 -7.30
C LEU A 107 -13.91 -5.58 -8.33
N LEU A 108 -13.30 -6.69 -8.74
CA LEU A 108 -13.86 -7.61 -9.73
C LEU A 108 -15.19 -8.20 -9.25
N GLY A 109 -15.27 -8.48 -7.95
CA GLY A 109 -16.49 -8.92 -7.29
C GLY A 109 -17.61 -7.87 -7.22
N ARG A 110 -17.35 -6.60 -7.55
CA ARG A 110 -18.36 -5.52 -7.51
C ARG A 110 -18.99 -5.22 -8.86
N ILE A 111 -18.41 -5.71 -9.95
CA ILE A 111 -18.82 -5.38 -11.33
C ILE A 111 -20.14 -6.06 -11.70
N SER A 112 -20.24 -7.38 -11.50
CA SER A 112 -21.46 -8.14 -11.77
C SER A 112 -21.55 -9.38 -10.89
N GLN A 113 -22.75 -9.97 -10.78
CA GLN A 113 -22.93 -11.24 -10.08
C GLN A 113 -22.11 -12.37 -10.72
N HIS A 114 -22.02 -12.40 -12.05
CA HIS A 114 -21.24 -13.39 -12.78
C HIS A 114 -19.73 -13.25 -12.49
N TRP A 115 -19.20 -12.03 -12.57
CA TRP A 115 -17.79 -11.76 -12.28
C TRP A 115 -17.44 -12.10 -10.84
N ARG A 116 -18.33 -11.77 -9.89
CA ARG A 116 -18.17 -12.18 -8.49
C ARG A 116 -18.10 -13.69 -8.36
N SER A 117 -18.98 -14.43 -9.01
CA SER A 117 -18.96 -15.90 -8.97
C SER A 117 -17.64 -16.45 -9.51
N VAL A 118 -17.17 -15.96 -10.67
CA VAL A 118 -15.92 -16.40 -11.29
C VAL A 118 -14.73 -16.07 -10.38
N ALA A 119 -14.60 -14.82 -9.93
CA ALA A 119 -13.51 -14.37 -9.07
C ALA A 119 -13.48 -15.12 -7.73
N TYR A 120 -14.64 -15.41 -7.15
CA TYR A 120 -14.75 -16.10 -5.86
C TYR A 120 -14.44 -17.59 -5.98
N SER A 121 -14.58 -18.17 -7.17
CA SER A 121 -14.25 -19.58 -7.46
C SER A 121 -12.79 -19.82 -7.85
N ALA A 122 -11.97 -18.76 -7.91
CA ALA A 122 -10.62 -18.80 -8.45
C ALA A 122 -9.56 -18.52 -7.37
N PRO A 123 -9.01 -19.56 -6.70
CA PRO A 123 -8.15 -19.38 -5.53
C PRO A 123 -6.88 -18.57 -5.80
N MET A 124 -6.34 -18.63 -7.01
CA MET A 124 -5.14 -17.87 -7.41
C MET A 124 -5.33 -16.35 -7.31
N LEU A 125 -6.55 -15.84 -7.47
CA LEU A 125 -6.80 -14.40 -7.35
C LEU A 125 -6.70 -13.90 -5.90
N TRP A 126 -6.75 -14.81 -4.93
CA TRP A 126 -6.71 -14.54 -3.50
C TRP A 126 -5.36 -14.94 -2.87
N SER A 127 -4.37 -15.32 -3.69
CA SER A 127 -3.09 -15.83 -3.18
C SER A 127 -2.15 -14.75 -2.64
N SER A 128 -2.50 -13.48 -2.78
CA SER A 128 -1.78 -12.35 -2.18
C SER A 128 -2.70 -11.54 -1.28
N ILE A 129 -2.20 -11.09 -0.13
CA ILE A 129 -2.94 -10.18 0.77
C ILE A 129 -1.98 -9.26 1.53
N HIS A 130 -2.34 -7.98 1.60
CA HIS A 130 -1.75 -7.02 2.52
C HIS A 130 -2.72 -6.78 3.69
N ILE A 131 -2.23 -7.07 4.89
CA ILE A 131 -2.92 -6.87 6.15
C ILE A 131 -2.37 -5.57 6.76
N PRO A 132 -3.17 -4.48 6.77
CA PRO A 132 -2.73 -3.20 7.26
C PRO A 132 -2.56 -3.22 8.78
N SER A 133 -1.70 -2.34 9.26
CA SER A 133 -1.56 -2.11 10.69
C SER A 133 -2.81 -1.45 11.28
N LEU A 134 -3.35 -2.06 12.33
CA LEU A 134 -4.28 -1.40 13.23
C LEU A 134 -3.53 -1.06 14.52
N SER A 135 -3.45 0.22 14.88
CA SER A 135 -3.05 0.55 16.25
C SER A 135 -4.19 0.13 17.17
N TYR A 136 -4.08 -1.06 17.78
CA TYR A 136 -5.10 -1.62 18.66
C TYR A 136 -5.41 -0.74 19.87
N ARG A 137 -4.50 0.18 20.24
CA ARG A 137 -4.76 1.21 21.27
C ARG A 137 -5.78 2.26 20.84
N PHE A 138 -5.88 2.54 19.54
CA PHE A 138 -6.74 3.60 18.99
C PHE A 138 -7.84 3.06 18.07
N THR A 139 -7.86 1.76 17.80
CA THR A 139 -8.81 1.13 16.88
C THR A 139 -9.94 0.47 17.66
N SER A 140 -11.18 0.73 17.23
CA SER A 140 -12.37 0.08 17.77
C SER A 140 -12.25 -1.45 17.66
N SER A 141 -12.64 -2.17 18.71
CA SER A 141 -12.70 -3.64 18.71
C SER A 141 -13.58 -4.21 17.59
N GLN A 142 -14.60 -3.47 17.14
CA GLN A 142 -15.45 -3.87 16.02
C GLN A 142 -14.69 -3.88 14.69
N ILE A 143 -13.79 -2.91 14.48
CA ILE A 143 -12.97 -2.83 13.26
C ILE A 143 -11.98 -4.00 13.23
N VAL A 144 -11.39 -4.34 14.39
CA VAL A 144 -10.49 -5.49 14.53
C VAL A 144 -11.20 -6.80 14.18
N LEU A 145 -12.37 -7.03 14.76
CA LEU A 145 -13.17 -8.24 14.48
C LEU A 145 -13.58 -8.36 13.01
N GLU A 146 -13.94 -7.23 12.38
CA GLU A 146 -14.29 -7.25 10.95
C GLU A 146 -13.05 -7.52 10.08
N LEU A 147 -11.89 -6.96 10.42
CA LEU A 147 -10.63 -7.28 9.72
C LEU A 147 -10.29 -8.76 9.84
N GLU A 148 -10.40 -9.34 11.05
CA GLU A 148 -10.18 -10.77 11.28
C GLU A 148 -11.07 -11.65 10.41
N ARG A 149 -12.35 -11.29 10.30
CA ARG A 149 -13.33 -12.00 9.46
C ARG A 149 -13.01 -11.88 7.97
N ILE A 150 -12.54 -10.71 7.53
CA ILE A 150 -12.15 -10.48 6.14
C ILE A 150 -10.89 -11.28 5.80
N VAL A 151 -9.88 -11.26 6.66
CA VAL A 151 -8.63 -12.02 6.47
C VAL A 151 -8.92 -13.51 6.45
N GLU A 152 -9.73 -14.01 7.38
CA GLU A 152 -10.17 -15.41 7.39
C GLU A 152 -10.85 -15.80 6.07
N ALA A 153 -11.81 -15.00 5.61
CA ALA A 153 -12.51 -15.25 4.36
C ALA A 153 -11.57 -15.22 3.14
N TRP A 154 -10.57 -14.32 3.15
CA TRP A 154 -9.57 -14.22 2.09
C TRP A 154 -8.66 -15.45 2.05
N LEU A 155 -8.14 -15.85 3.22
CA LEU A 155 -7.29 -17.04 3.36
C LEU A 155 -8.06 -18.32 3.00
N ALA A 156 -9.34 -18.41 3.33
CA ALA A 156 -10.19 -19.53 2.92
C ALA A 156 -10.35 -19.61 1.38
N ARG A 157 -10.56 -18.47 0.71
CA ARG A 157 -10.72 -18.41 -0.76
C ARG A 157 -9.47 -18.82 -1.52
N SER A 158 -8.30 -18.51 -0.97
CA SER A 158 -7.02 -18.89 -1.55
C SER A 158 -6.74 -20.41 -1.51
N ALA A 159 -7.58 -21.20 -0.83
CA ALA A 159 -7.57 -22.66 -0.82
C ALA A 159 -6.18 -23.28 -0.53
N SER A 160 -5.54 -23.92 -1.50
CA SER A 160 -4.20 -24.52 -1.37
C SER A 160 -3.12 -23.73 -2.12
N CYS A 161 -3.43 -22.54 -2.63
CA CYS A 161 -2.46 -21.75 -3.37
C CYS A 161 -1.31 -21.29 -2.45
N PRO A 162 -0.06 -21.25 -2.94
CA PRO A 162 1.04 -20.60 -2.25
C PRO A 162 0.74 -19.12 -2.00
N LEU A 163 1.00 -18.65 -0.79
CA LEU A 163 0.56 -17.35 -0.31
C LEU A 163 1.68 -16.31 -0.29
N SER A 164 1.34 -15.09 -0.69
CA SER A 164 2.16 -13.89 -0.48
C SER A 164 1.45 -12.96 0.51
N VAL A 165 2.02 -12.79 1.69
CA VAL A 165 1.39 -12.03 2.78
C VAL A 165 2.27 -10.86 3.16
N SER A 166 1.68 -9.68 3.29
CA SER A 166 2.27 -8.55 4.01
C SER A 166 1.49 -8.31 5.29
N PHE A 167 2.19 -8.22 6.42
CA PHE A 167 1.61 -7.94 7.72
C PHE A 167 2.37 -6.77 8.35
N HIS A 168 1.66 -5.66 8.54
CA HIS A 168 2.22 -4.44 9.11
C HIS A 168 1.69 -4.26 10.53
N ASP A 169 2.58 -3.91 11.44
CA ASP A 169 2.32 -3.62 12.83
C ASP A 169 3.00 -2.30 13.23
N VAL A 170 2.22 -1.22 13.26
CA VAL A 170 2.64 0.10 13.74
C VAL A 170 2.19 0.27 15.20
N SER A 171 1.89 -0.83 15.92
CA SER A 171 1.74 -0.74 17.36
C SER A 171 3.04 -0.16 17.92
N ASN A 172 2.91 1.02 18.52
CA ASN A 172 4.05 1.71 19.09
C ASN A 172 4.56 0.87 20.27
N ASP A 173 5.56 0.02 20.03
CA ASP A 173 6.48 -0.49 21.06
C ASP A 173 7.17 0.68 21.81
N VAL A 174 7.03 1.91 21.29
CA VAL A 174 7.58 3.21 21.76
C VAL A 174 7.19 3.59 23.20
N GLY A 175 6.41 2.80 23.94
CA GLY A 175 5.98 3.21 25.28
C GLY A 175 5.56 2.12 26.26
N ASP A 176 5.92 0.86 26.04
CA ASP A 176 5.74 -0.18 27.06
C ASP A 176 7.08 -0.48 27.75
N PRO A 177 7.44 0.23 28.84
CA PRO A 177 8.67 -0.03 29.57
C PRO A 177 8.72 -1.43 30.21
N ASP A 178 7.58 -2.11 30.32
CA ASP A 178 7.44 -3.43 30.92
C ASP A 178 7.52 -4.57 29.88
N PHE A 179 7.57 -4.26 28.58
CA PHE A 179 7.78 -5.28 27.55
C PHE A 179 9.24 -5.76 27.56
N ASN A 180 9.44 -6.99 28.05
CA ASN A 180 10.68 -7.71 27.91
C ASN A 180 10.51 -8.79 26.82
N PRO A 181 11.20 -8.70 25.68
CA PRO A 181 11.08 -9.68 24.61
C PRO A 181 11.46 -11.11 25.04
N GLU A 182 12.19 -11.31 26.14
CA GLU A 182 12.53 -12.66 26.62
C GLU A 182 11.45 -13.27 27.53
N THR A 183 10.79 -12.46 28.36
CA THR A 183 9.90 -12.94 29.42
C THR A 183 8.42 -12.58 29.23
N SER A 184 8.10 -11.62 28.37
CA SER A 184 6.72 -11.23 28.12
C SER A 184 5.97 -12.36 27.39
N PRO A 185 4.76 -12.71 27.83
CA PRO A 185 3.97 -13.76 27.20
C PRO A 185 3.67 -13.42 25.74
N PHE A 186 3.57 -14.46 24.90
CA PHE A 186 3.14 -14.30 23.51
C PHE A 186 1.78 -13.61 23.48
N GLU A 187 1.68 -12.48 22.76
CA GLU A 187 0.37 -11.96 22.41
C GLU A 187 -0.27 -12.93 21.42
N GLN A 188 -1.33 -13.60 21.87
CA GLN A 188 -2.15 -14.47 21.03
C GLN A 188 -3.06 -13.60 20.14
N HIS A 189 -2.44 -12.88 19.21
CA HIS A 189 -3.16 -12.03 18.30
C HIS A 189 -3.91 -12.89 17.26
N PRO A 190 -5.24 -12.79 17.12
CA PRO A 190 -6.01 -13.69 16.24
C PRO A 190 -5.52 -13.69 14.78
N LEU A 191 -5.19 -12.51 14.22
CA LEU A 191 -4.59 -12.43 12.87
C LEU A 191 -3.27 -13.20 12.78
N VAL A 192 -2.41 -13.13 13.80
CA VAL A 192 -1.14 -13.86 13.81
C VAL A 192 -1.40 -15.37 13.87
N LEU A 193 -2.39 -15.81 14.67
CA LEU A 193 -2.79 -17.22 14.73
C LEU A 193 -3.35 -17.71 13.38
N GLN A 194 -4.15 -16.91 12.69
CA GLN A 194 -4.63 -17.21 11.33
C GLN A 194 -3.46 -17.37 10.34
N LEU A 195 -2.44 -16.50 10.42
CA LEU A 195 -1.25 -16.59 9.58
C LEU A 195 -0.39 -17.81 9.90
N VAL A 196 -0.20 -18.13 11.19
CA VAL A 196 0.49 -19.36 11.62
C VAL A 196 -0.26 -20.60 11.11
N ALA A 197 -1.60 -20.60 11.12
CA ALA A 197 -2.40 -21.72 10.63
C ALA A 197 -2.24 -22.00 9.13
N VAL A 198 -1.82 -20.99 8.34
CA VAL A 198 -1.55 -21.13 6.90
C VAL A 198 -0.05 -21.11 6.55
N SER A 199 0.83 -21.23 7.55
CA SER A 199 2.29 -21.16 7.41
C SER A 199 2.84 -22.09 6.32
N GLN A 200 2.28 -23.31 6.23
CA GLN A 200 2.66 -24.35 5.27
C GLN A 200 2.55 -23.90 3.80
N ARG A 201 1.74 -22.88 3.55
CA ARG A 201 1.47 -22.35 2.21
C ARG A 201 2.23 -21.06 1.94
N LEU A 202 2.90 -20.46 2.93
CA LEU A 202 3.60 -19.18 2.76
C LEU A 202 4.76 -19.33 1.79
N ARG A 203 4.72 -18.56 0.71
CA ARG A 203 5.78 -18.44 -0.31
C ARG A 203 6.54 -17.13 -0.19
N SER A 204 5.83 -16.04 0.13
CA SER A 204 6.40 -14.73 0.38
C SER A 204 5.80 -14.14 1.65
N LEU A 205 6.63 -13.61 2.54
CA LEU A 205 6.19 -13.00 3.78
C LEU A 205 6.88 -11.65 4.00
N THR A 206 6.10 -10.59 4.19
CA THR A 206 6.59 -9.27 4.57
C THR A 206 6.07 -8.92 5.94
N LEU A 207 6.98 -8.70 6.88
CA LEU A 207 6.72 -8.34 8.26
C LEU A 207 7.32 -6.97 8.51
N VAL A 208 6.48 -5.99 8.83
CA VAL A 208 6.91 -4.63 9.14
C VAL A 208 6.36 -4.28 10.50
N GLY A 209 7.19 -3.96 11.49
CA GLY A 209 6.67 -3.53 12.79
C GLY A 209 7.42 -3.96 14.04
N GLY A 210 6.70 -3.94 15.15
CA GLY A 210 7.19 -4.28 16.49
C GLY A 210 7.50 -5.76 16.67
N ALA A 211 8.47 -6.07 17.53
CA ALA A 211 8.91 -7.45 17.79
C ALA A 211 7.77 -8.32 18.38
N LYS A 212 6.89 -7.70 19.15
CA LYS A 212 5.87 -8.38 19.96
C LYS A 212 4.91 -9.21 19.13
N LEU A 213 4.33 -8.62 18.08
CA LEU A 213 3.37 -9.30 17.21
C LEU A 213 4.04 -10.15 16.12
N LEU A 214 5.26 -9.81 15.72
CA LEU A 214 6.00 -10.55 14.69
C LEU A 214 6.67 -11.82 15.23
N ARG A 215 6.98 -11.88 16.53
CA ARG A 215 7.73 -12.99 17.14
C ARG A 215 7.16 -14.38 16.85
N PRO A 216 5.84 -14.65 16.94
CA PRO A 216 5.30 -15.98 16.64
C PRO A 216 5.56 -16.41 15.20
N LEU A 217 5.54 -15.47 14.24
CA LEU A 217 5.83 -15.76 12.84
C LEU A 217 7.33 -15.97 12.59
N LEU A 218 8.18 -15.25 13.31
CA LEU A 218 9.63 -15.41 13.22
C LEU A 218 10.13 -16.72 13.87
N LEU A 219 9.37 -17.27 14.82
CA LEU A 219 9.62 -18.55 15.49
C LEU A 219 9.27 -19.78 14.63
N LEU A 220 8.59 -19.59 13.50
CA LEU A 220 8.27 -20.68 12.58
C LEU A 220 9.57 -21.37 12.12
N SER A 221 9.57 -22.69 12.12
CA SER A 221 10.70 -23.51 11.69
C SER A 221 10.64 -23.79 10.19
N GLN A 222 11.71 -24.37 9.65
CA GLN A 222 11.74 -24.82 8.25
C GLN A 222 10.62 -25.82 7.89
N GLU A 223 10.14 -26.60 8.87
CA GLU A 223 9.06 -27.57 8.65
C GLU A 223 7.70 -26.87 8.57
N ASP A 224 7.56 -25.71 9.21
CA ASP A 224 6.34 -24.92 9.23
C ASP A 224 6.12 -24.13 7.93
N VAL A 225 7.20 -23.79 7.22
CA VAL A 225 7.18 -22.90 6.04
C VAL A 225 7.95 -23.48 4.83
N PRO A 226 7.62 -24.70 4.35
CA PRO A 226 8.41 -25.40 3.35
C PRO A 226 8.41 -24.76 1.94
N LEU A 227 7.56 -23.76 1.69
CA LEU A 227 7.44 -23.07 0.40
C LEU A 227 8.05 -21.67 0.41
N LEU A 228 8.60 -21.21 1.55
CA LEU A 228 9.01 -19.82 1.73
C LEU A 228 10.27 -19.52 0.90
N LYS A 229 10.11 -18.66 -0.10
CA LYS A 229 11.18 -18.19 -0.98
C LYS A 229 11.59 -16.76 -0.70
N LYS A 230 10.67 -15.93 -0.23
CA LYS A 230 10.90 -14.51 0.01
C LYS A 230 10.49 -14.11 1.42
N ILE A 231 11.39 -13.45 2.13
CA ILE A 231 11.05 -12.83 3.40
C ILE A 231 11.58 -11.39 3.48
N ARG A 232 10.70 -10.48 3.90
CA ARG A 232 11.04 -9.11 4.27
C ARG A 232 10.73 -8.93 5.74
N VAL A 233 11.71 -8.50 6.51
CA VAL A 233 11.58 -8.19 7.93
C VAL A 233 12.10 -6.77 8.13
N GLU A 234 11.20 -5.88 8.50
CA GLU A 234 11.50 -4.50 8.86
C GLU A 234 11.08 -4.29 10.30
N THR A 235 12.05 -4.22 11.21
CA THR A 235 11.77 -4.08 12.64
C THR A 235 12.37 -2.79 13.17
N GLY A 236 11.52 -1.87 13.62
CA GLY A 236 11.91 -0.57 14.16
C GLY A 236 12.31 -0.62 15.63
N LEU A 237 12.98 -1.68 16.08
CA LEU A 237 13.18 -1.90 17.51
C LEU A 237 13.98 -0.76 18.12
N TYR A 238 13.59 -0.38 19.33
CA TYR A 238 14.27 0.58 20.19
C TYR A 238 15.16 -0.13 21.23
N ARG A 239 15.11 -1.46 21.29
CA ARG A 239 15.94 -2.30 22.15
C ARG A 239 16.46 -3.53 21.39
N PRO A 240 17.66 -4.01 21.70
CA PRO A 240 18.17 -5.26 21.16
C PRO A 240 17.28 -6.41 21.64
N TRP A 241 16.69 -7.13 20.69
CA TRP A 241 16.09 -8.45 20.91
C TRP A 241 16.97 -9.49 20.23
N GLN A 242 17.04 -10.68 20.79
CA GLN A 242 17.72 -11.80 20.15
C GLN A 242 16.70 -12.57 19.31
N LEU A 243 17.02 -12.76 18.03
CA LEU A 243 16.31 -13.73 17.22
C LEU A 243 16.52 -15.13 17.83
N PRO A 244 15.45 -15.93 17.98
CA PRO A 244 15.57 -17.30 18.48
C PRO A 244 16.54 -18.13 17.63
N SER A 245 17.21 -19.10 18.25
CA SER A 245 18.20 -19.96 17.60
C SER A 245 17.63 -20.72 16.40
N THR A 246 16.34 -21.04 16.44
CA THR A 246 15.56 -21.56 15.32
C THR A 246 14.58 -20.49 14.87
N ASN A 247 14.67 -20.07 13.62
CA ASN A 247 13.81 -19.03 13.08
C ASN A 247 13.52 -19.25 11.60
N ILE A 248 12.49 -18.55 11.13
CA ILE A 248 11.98 -18.62 9.76
C ILE A 248 13.04 -18.31 8.69
N LEU A 249 14.10 -17.57 9.06
CA LEU A 249 15.15 -17.15 8.14
C LEU A 249 16.14 -18.28 7.80
N GLN A 250 16.11 -19.40 8.55
CA GLN A 250 16.95 -20.57 8.30
C GLN A 250 16.41 -21.51 7.22
N THR A 251 15.24 -21.19 6.65
CA THR A 251 14.53 -22.10 5.74
C THR A 251 15.35 -22.37 4.47
N PRO A 252 15.56 -23.65 4.08
CA PRO A 252 16.41 -24.02 2.96
C PRO A 252 15.83 -23.68 1.58
N THR A 253 14.61 -23.14 1.51
CA THR A 253 13.98 -22.66 0.26
C THR A 253 14.11 -21.15 0.06
N LEU A 254 14.69 -20.44 1.03
CA LEU A 254 14.78 -18.98 1.01
C LEU A 254 15.77 -18.49 -0.06
N GLU A 255 15.27 -17.69 -1.00
CA GLU A 255 16.00 -17.14 -2.14
C GLU A 255 16.16 -15.61 -2.02
N GLU A 256 15.17 -14.92 -1.45
CA GLU A 256 15.15 -13.46 -1.32
C GLU A 256 15.00 -13.03 0.14
N LEU A 257 15.96 -12.24 0.63
CA LEU A 257 15.95 -11.71 1.98
C LEU A 257 16.02 -10.18 1.97
N THR A 258 15.06 -9.53 2.61
CA THR A 258 15.12 -8.12 2.99
C THR A 258 15.12 -8.02 4.50
N PHE A 259 16.16 -7.44 5.09
CA PHE A 259 16.34 -7.35 6.53
C PHE A 259 16.73 -5.92 6.91
N ILE A 260 15.79 -5.20 7.52
CA ILE A 260 15.92 -3.80 7.91
C ILE A 260 15.75 -3.74 9.43
N THR A 261 16.81 -3.39 10.15
CA THR A 261 16.87 -3.44 11.62
C THR A 261 17.82 -2.38 12.17
N ARG A 262 17.61 -1.93 13.41
CA ARG A 262 18.53 -0.99 14.07
C ARG A 262 19.63 -1.65 14.92
N TYR A 263 19.42 -2.87 15.42
CA TYR A 263 20.28 -3.44 16.49
C TYR A 263 20.67 -4.90 16.29
N ILE A 264 20.41 -5.48 15.12
CA ILE A 264 20.78 -6.87 14.85
C ILE A 264 21.81 -6.89 13.73
N ASP A 265 23.02 -7.29 14.07
CA ASP A 265 24.05 -7.63 13.09
C ASP A 265 23.59 -8.85 12.26
N PRO A 266 23.42 -8.72 10.94
CA PRO A 266 23.09 -9.83 10.06
C PRO A 266 24.07 -11.01 10.17
N LEU A 267 25.35 -10.78 10.46
CA LEU A 267 26.35 -11.85 10.59
C LEU A 267 26.16 -12.73 11.82
N SER A 268 25.47 -12.22 12.84
CA SER A 268 25.07 -13.02 14.01
C SER A 268 23.98 -14.05 13.66
N LEU A 269 23.28 -13.85 12.54
CA LEU A 269 22.21 -14.73 12.10
C LEU A 269 22.75 -15.94 11.36
N SER A 270 22.25 -17.11 11.75
CA SER A 270 22.46 -18.34 11.00
C SER A 270 21.52 -18.33 9.79
N LEU A 271 21.98 -17.76 8.68
CA LEU A 271 21.23 -17.69 7.42
C LEU A 271 21.80 -18.65 6.38
N PRO A 272 20.97 -19.15 5.45
CA PRO A 272 21.43 -19.96 4.33
C PRO A 272 22.00 -19.04 3.24
N TRP A 273 23.12 -18.39 3.54
CA TRP A 273 23.71 -17.34 2.70
C TRP A 273 23.98 -17.78 1.24
N SER A 274 24.37 -19.04 1.05
CA SER A 274 24.82 -19.53 -0.25
C SER A 274 23.71 -19.69 -1.29
N GLN A 275 22.45 -19.76 -0.90
CA GLN A 275 21.30 -19.91 -1.81
C GLN A 275 20.61 -18.58 -2.11
N LEU A 276 20.96 -17.50 -1.41
CA LEU A 276 20.32 -16.21 -1.62
C LEU A 276 20.70 -15.63 -2.99
N THR A 277 19.68 -15.24 -3.75
CA THR A 277 19.79 -14.57 -5.06
C THR A 277 19.49 -13.08 -4.96
N SER A 278 18.69 -12.66 -3.97
CA SER A 278 18.43 -11.26 -3.67
C SER A 278 18.64 -10.97 -2.18
N LEU A 279 19.40 -9.92 -1.89
CA LEU A 279 19.71 -9.50 -0.53
C LEU A 279 19.57 -7.98 -0.39
N HIS A 280 18.70 -7.54 0.51
CA HIS A 280 18.61 -6.15 0.95
C HIS A 280 18.87 -6.11 2.45
N VAL A 281 19.88 -5.36 2.88
CA VAL A 281 20.25 -5.23 4.29
C VAL A 281 20.45 -3.77 4.65
N GLU A 282 19.72 -3.33 5.67
CA GLU A 282 19.88 -2.03 6.31
C GLU A 282 20.04 -2.25 7.81
N CYS A 283 21.21 -1.90 8.33
CA CYS A 283 21.55 -2.10 9.73
C CYS A 283 22.52 -1.02 10.21
N ASP A 284 22.21 -0.39 11.35
CA ASP A 284 23.03 0.67 11.93
C ASP A 284 24.40 0.14 12.41
N ASP A 285 24.44 -1.11 12.91
CA ASP A 285 25.65 -1.77 13.43
C ASP A 285 26.51 -2.43 12.34
N LEU A 286 26.08 -2.42 11.08
CA LEU A 286 26.81 -3.10 9.99
C LEU A 286 27.94 -2.23 9.45
N ASP A 287 29.18 -2.57 9.78
CA ASP A 287 30.37 -1.91 9.24
C ASP A 287 30.79 -2.44 7.84
N PHE A 288 31.83 -1.83 7.25
CA PHE A 288 32.37 -2.27 5.95
C PHE A 288 32.82 -3.74 5.92
N ASN A 289 33.48 -4.21 6.98
CA ASN A 289 33.98 -5.58 7.00
C ASN A 289 32.81 -6.56 7.13
N GLY A 290 31.82 -6.25 7.95
CA GLY A 290 30.60 -7.00 8.11
C GLY A 290 29.86 -7.13 6.80
N ALA A 291 29.63 -5.99 6.11
CA ALA A 291 28.99 -5.97 4.80
C ALA A 291 29.75 -6.81 3.75
N ARG A 292 31.09 -6.71 3.74
CA ARG A 292 31.93 -7.53 2.84
C ARG A 292 31.85 -9.01 3.16
N ASP A 293 31.86 -9.36 4.44
CA ASP A 293 31.83 -10.75 4.89
C ASP A 293 30.46 -11.38 4.63
N VAL A 294 29.37 -10.60 4.70
CA VAL A 294 28.03 -10.99 4.22
C VAL A 294 28.07 -11.33 2.73
N LEU A 295 28.61 -10.44 1.89
CA LEU A 295 28.68 -10.68 0.44
C LEU A 295 29.50 -11.91 0.07
N ARG A 296 30.63 -12.15 0.77
CA ARG A 296 31.46 -13.34 0.53
C ARG A 296 30.73 -14.65 0.82
N LYS A 297 29.74 -14.63 1.70
CA LYS A 297 28.89 -15.80 1.99
C LYS A 297 27.80 -16.02 0.94
N CYS A 298 27.57 -15.07 0.03
CA CYS A 298 26.48 -15.07 -0.97
C CYS A 298 27.02 -15.17 -2.42
N PRO A 299 27.62 -16.29 -2.85
CA PRO A 299 28.20 -16.44 -4.18
C PRO A 299 27.17 -16.39 -5.34
N ASN A 300 25.90 -16.69 -5.06
CA ASN A 300 24.83 -16.77 -6.06
C ASN A 300 23.99 -15.50 -6.16
N LEU A 301 24.48 -14.38 -5.61
CA LEU A 301 23.73 -13.15 -5.53
C LEU A 301 23.60 -12.48 -6.91
N GLU A 302 22.36 -12.21 -7.31
CA GLU A 302 21.99 -11.52 -8.55
C GLU A 302 21.64 -10.04 -8.30
N GLN A 303 21.01 -9.75 -7.16
CA GLN A 303 20.59 -8.43 -6.74
C GLN A 303 21.03 -8.17 -5.30
N CYS A 304 21.64 -7.02 -5.06
CA CYS A 304 22.11 -6.64 -3.74
C CYS A 304 21.82 -5.18 -3.44
N GLU A 305 21.28 -4.90 -2.26
CA GLU A 305 21.19 -3.55 -1.69
C GLU A 305 21.71 -3.55 -0.25
N ILE A 306 22.74 -2.75 0.01
CA ILE A 306 23.33 -2.66 1.36
C ILE A 306 23.42 -1.19 1.78
N ARG A 307 22.90 -0.87 2.96
CA ARG A 307 23.04 0.44 3.59
C ARG A 307 23.89 0.32 4.85
N VAL A 308 24.93 1.15 4.94
CA VAL A 308 25.86 1.23 6.07
C VAL A 308 25.82 2.65 6.63
N VAL A 309 25.44 2.79 7.90
CA VAL A 309 25.17 4.09 8.55
C VAL A 309 26.39 4.61 9.31
N ASP A 310 27.11 3.76 10.04
CA ASP A 310 28.28 4.16 10.83
C ASP A 310 29.60 3.73 10.17
N SER A 311 30.44 4.73 9.95
CA SER A 311 31.76 4.62 9.34
C SER A 311 32.87 5.02 10.33
N SER A 312 32.51 5.48 11.53
CA SER A 312 33.43 6.12 12.48
C SER A 312 34.45 5.18 13.12
N ASN A 313 34.24 3.86 13.05
CA ASN A 313 35.15 2.84 13.59
C ASN A 313 36.27 2.40 12.63
N TYR A 314 36.59 3.17 11.57
CA TYR A 314 37.75 2.90 10.71
C TYR A 314 39.11 3.23 11.36
N SER A 315 39.45 2.55 12.46
CA SER A 315 40.79 2.58 13.05
C SER A 315 41.48 1.22 12.93
N GLY A 316 41.59 0.70 11.71
CA GLY A 316 42.42 -0.47 11.48
C GLY A 316 42.29 -1.04 10.07
N LEU A 317 43.42 -1.51 9.53
CA LEU A 317 43.55 -2.35 8.34
C LEU A 317 43.79 -1.61 7.02
N THR A 318 44.99 -1.03 6.95
CA THR A 318 45.81 -0.80 5.75
C THR A 318 46.36 -2.13 5.18
N GLY A 319 45.49 -3.12 4.95
CA GLY A 319 45.85 -4.40 4.33
C GLY A 319 45.19 -4.55 2.95
N SER A 320 45.92 -5.08 1.97
CA SER A 320 45.36 -5.53 0.69
C SER A 320 44.35 -6.64 0.95
N LEU A 321 43.07 -6.31 0.98
CA LEU A 321 42.00 -7.29 1.18
C LEU A 321 41.78 -8.09 -0.12
N PRO A 322 41.46 -9.39 -0.04
CA PRO A 322 41.15 -10.16 -1.24
C PRO A 322 39.83 -9.68 -1.86
N PRO A 323 39.75 -9.62 -3.19
CA PRO A 323 38.56 -9.12 -3.87
C PRO A 323 37.36 -10.03 -3.61
N THR A 324 36.19 -9.42 -3.39
CA THR A 324 34.92 -10.13 -3.32
C THR A 324 34.39 -10.31 -4.73
N ILE A 325 34.33 -11.54 -5.21
CA ILE A 325 33.89 -11.88 -6.57
C ILE A 325 32.43 -12.30 -6.52
N LEU A 326 31.56 -11.57 -7.23
CA LEU A 326 30.14 -11.87 -7.35
C LEU A 326 29.80 -12.04 -8.84
N PRO A 327 29.96 -13.26 -9.39
CA PRO A 327 29.89 -13.48 -10.83
C PRO A 327 28.48 -13.32 -11.40
N LEU A 328 27.45 -13.56 -10.60
CA LEU A 328 26.05 -13.49 -11.02
C LEU A 328 25.40 -12.13 -10.74
N LEU A 329 26.12 -11.18 -10.15
CA LEU A 329 25.53 -9.91 -9.72
C LEU A 329 25.22 -9.01 -10.92
N HIS A 330 23.95 -8.68 -11.10
CA HIS A 330 23.45 -7.80 -12.16
C HIS A 330 23.04 -6.42 -11.64
N THR A 331 22.55 -6.35 -10.40
CA THR A 331 22.08 -5.12 -9.76
C THR A 331 22.76 -4.94 -8.41
N LEU A 332 23.43 -3.81 -8.22
CA LEU A 332 24.02 -3.42 -6.94
C LEU A 332 23.57 -2.02 -6.57
N ALA A 333 22.99 -1.90 -5.38
CA ALA A 333 22.77 -0.63 -4.71
C ALA A 333 23.58 -0.62 -3.42
N PHE A 334 24.29 0.46 -3.15
CA PHE A 334 24.89 0.64 -1.84
C PHE A 334 24.83 2.08 -1.40
N THR A 335 24.67 2.28 -0.09
CA THR A 335 24.56 3.60 0.52
C THR A 335 25.48 3.68 1.74
N GLY A 336 26.36 4.66 1.78
CA GLY A 336 27.34 4.84 2.87
C GLY A 336 28.12 6.15 2.75
N ASP A 337 29.21 6.30 3.50
CA ASP A 337 30.10 7.47 3.41
C ASP A 337 31.11 7.37 2.23
N LEU A 338 31.83 8.45 1.92
CA LEU A 338 32.76 8.49 0.79
C LEU A 338 33.91 7.49 0.95
N SER A 339 34.42 7.33 2.17
CA SER A 339 35.54 6.43 2.47
C SER A 339 35.17 4.96 2.26
N PHE A 340 33.92 4.59 2.58
CA PHE A 340 33.33 3.30 2.30
C PHE A 340 33.17 3.06 0.80
N ILE A 341 32.64 4.05 0.06
CA ILE A 341 32.42 3.95 -1.40
C ILE A 341 33.73 3.66 -2.15
N GLU A 342 34.82 4.35 -1.81
CA GLU A 342 36.14 4.15 -2.43
C GLU A 342 36.73 2.76 -2.15
N LYS A 343 36.61 2.27 -0.91
CA LYS A 343 37.08 0.92 -0.55
C LYS A 343 36.24 -0.16 -1.21
N TRP A 344 34.95 0.05 -1.37
CA TRP A 344 34.07 -0.93 -1.99
C TRP A 344 34.36 -1.10 -3.48
N THR A 345 34.46 0.02 -4.20
CA THR A 345 34.74 0.02 -5.64
C THR A 345 36.09 -0.57 -6.00
N SER A 346 37.08 -0.51 -5.09
CA SER A 346 38.41 -1.10 -5.29
C SER A 346 38.50 -2.60 -4.98
N ASN A 347 37.53 -3.18 -4.25
CA ASN A 347 37.59 -4.57 -3.78
C ASN A 347 36.47 -5.47 -4.30
N LEU A 348 35.53 -4.95 -5.10
CA LEU A 348 34.42 -5.72 -5.65
C LEU A 348 34.66 -6.07 -7.13
N VAL A 349 34.52 -7.36 -7.46
CA VAL A 349 34.58 -7.85 -8.84
C VAL A 349 33.22 -8.45 -9.21
N ALA A 350 32.44 -7.69 -9.97
CA ALA A 350 31.11 -8.09 -10.45
C ALA A 350 31.06 -7.98 -12.00
N PRO A 351 31.52 -9.01 -12.73
CA PRO A 351 31.70 -8.94 -14.19
C PRO A 351 30.39 -8.77 -14.98
N ASN A 352 29.26 -9.18 -14.41
CA ASN A 352 27.94 -9.13 -15.05
C ASN A 352 27.07 -7.95 -14.58
N LEU A 353 27.66 -6.97 -13.87
CA LEU A 353 26.94 -5.84 -13.31
C LEU A 353 26.35 -4.96 -14.42
N ARG A 354 25.03 -4.72 -14.35
CA ARG A 354 24.27 -3.89 -15.30
C ARG A 354 23.77 -2.60 -14.68
N TYR A 355 23.39 -2.65 -13.41
CA TYR A 355 22.83 -1.52 -12.67
C TYR A 355 23.63 -1.28 -11.40
N LEU A 356 24.13 -0.05 -11.26
CA LEU A 356 24.87 0.40 -10.09
C LEU A 356 24.22 1.67 -9.54
N LYS A 357 23.76 1.63 -8.29
CA LYS A 357 23.24 2.79 -7.55
C LYS A 357 24.14 3.05 -6.35
N ILE A 358 24.67 4.27 -6.26
CA ILE A 358 25.52 4.70 -5.14
C ILE A 358 24.78 5.83 -4.42
N GLY A 359 24.39 5.58 -3.18
CA GLY A 359 23.87 6.57 -2.25
C GLY A 359 24.97 7.09 -1.32
N TYR A 360 24.91 8.36 -0.97
CA TYR A 360 25.82 8.98 0.00
C TYR A 360 25.03 9.43 1.23
N ILE A 361 25.53 9.09 2.42
CA ILE A 361 25.00 9.60 3.69
C ILE A 361 25.91 10.74 4.15
N THR A 362 25.39 11.96 4.22
CA THR A 362 26.05 13.05 4.95
C THR A 362 25.92 12.75 6.44
N PRO A 363 27.01 12.72 7.23
CA PRO A 363 26.90 12.61 8.67
C PRO A 363 26.04 13.77 9.17
N ASP A 364 24.95 13.44 9.85
CA ASP A 364 24.07 14.43 10.45
C ASP A 364 24.90 15.20 11.49
N ARG A 365 25.29 16.43 11.16
CA ARG A 365 25.84 17.34 12.15
C ARG A 365 24.66 17.68 13.05
N GLY A 366 24.59 17.01 14.20
CA GLY A 366 23.54 17.24 15.19
C GLY A 366 23.35 18.74 15.40
N ASP A 367 22.25 19.25 14.87
CA ASP A 367 21.60 20.46 15.30
C ASP A 367 20.10 20.14 15.32
N ASP A 368 19.63 19.80 16.52
CA ASP A 368 18.25 20.07 16.93
C ASP A 368 17.96 21.56 16.65
N GLN A 369 17.37 21.85 15.49
CA GLN A 369 16.29 22.82 15.35
C GLN A 369 15.72 22.75 13.94
N GLY A 370 14.45 22.30 13.88
CA GLY A 370 13.78 21.94 12.65
C GLY A 370 13.64 23.08 11.65
N THR A 371 13.50 22.74 10.38
CA THR A 371 12.80 23.60 9.43
C THR A 371 12.23 22.79 8.27
N GLN A 372 10.91 22.94 8.15
CA GLN A 372 10.06 22.92 6.96
C GLN A 372 10.58 22.32 5.65
N VAL A 373 9.79 21.36 5.17
CA VAL A 373 9.65 20.99 3.76
C VAL A 373 9.28 22.22 2.93
N SER A 374 9.98 22.44 1.84
CA SER A 374 9.47 23.19 0.68
C SER A 374 9.68 22.35 -0.57
N THR A 375 8.55 22.20 -1.27
CA THR A 375 8.23 21.57 -2.55
C THR A 375 9.33 21.31 -3.55
#